data_AF-A0A5E6N601-F1
#
_entry.id   AF-A0A5E6N601-F1
#
_cell.length_a   1.000
_cell.length_b   1.000
_cell.length_c   1.000
_cell.angle_alpha   90.00
_cell.angle_beta   90.00
_cell.angle_gamma   90.00
#
_symmetry.space_group_name_H-M   'P 1'
#
loop_
_entity.id
_entity.type
_entity.pdbx_description
1 polymer ?
#
loop_
_entity_poly.entity_id
_entity_poly.type
_entity_poly.pdbx_seq_one_letter_code
_entity_poly.pdbx_strand_id
1 'polypeptide(L)' 'MLIALGIDDKGKREVLGVQVSLSEAEVYWREFLGDSQKRGMHGTKLIISDAHSGIKAVRKAIMPGVA' A
#
# COMPACT_ATOMS: atom_id res chain seq x y z
N MET A 1 -1.14 -9.19 9.47
CA MET A 1 -0.92 -9.60 8.07
C MET A 1 -1.43 -8.48 7.19
N LEU A 2 -0.63 -8.01 6.25
CA LEU A 2 -0.99 -6.91 5.34
C LEU A 2 -1.12 -7.47 3.92
N ILE A 3 -2.16 -7.05 3.20
CA ILE A 3 -2.41 -7.48 1.83
C ILE A 3 -2.76 -6.25 0.99
N ALA A 4 -2.16 -6.14 -0.19
CA ALA A 4 -2.56 -5.19 -1.22
C ALA A 4 -3.23 -5.92 -2.37
N LEU A 5 -4.45 -5.49 -2.71
CA LEU A 5 -5.15 -5.86 -3.93
C LEU A 5 -5.15 -4.67 -4.88
N GLY A 6 -4.80 -4.93 -6.14
CA GLY A 6 -4.72 -3.94 -7.20
C GLY A 6 -5.72 -4.20 -8.31
N ILE A 7 -6.01 -3.16 -9.08
CA ILE A 7 -6.67 -3.23 -10.38
C ILE A 7 -5.72 -2.60 -11.39
N ASP A 8 -5.35 -3.34 -12.43
CA ASP A 8 -4.50 -2.84 -13.51
C ASP A 8 -5.27 -1.95 -14.51
N ASP A 9 -4.57 -1.42 -15.51
CA ASP A 9 -5.15 -0.58 -16.57
C ASP A 9 -6.15 -1.32 -17.47
N LYS A 10 -6.19 -2.66 -17.40
CA LYS A 10 -7.13 -3.54 -18.10
C LYS A 10 -8.31 -3.92 -17.22
N GLY A 11 -8.38 -3.43 -15.98
CA GLY A 11 -9.44 -3.74 -15.04
C GLY A 11 -9.29 -5.10 -14.35
N LYS A 12 -8.15 -5.78 -14.49
CA LYS A 12 -7.89 -7.08 -13.86
C LYS A 12 -7.48 -6.89 -12.41
N ARG A 13 -8.10 -7.68 -11.52
CA ARG A 13 -7.74 -7.74 -10.10
C ARG A 13 -6.59 -8.69 -9.88
N GLU A 14 -5.64 -8.28 -9.05
CA GLU A 14 -4.50 -9.12 -8.65
C GLU A 14 -3.99 -8.78 -7.26
N VAL A 15 -3.30 -9.74 -6.65
CA VAL A 15 -2.57 -9.53 -5.38
C VAL A 15 -1.25 -8.87 -5.71
N LEU A 16 -1.07 -7.64 -5.24
CA LEU A 16 0.15 -6.86 -5.48
C LEU A 16 1.23 -7.17 -4.45
N GLY A 17 0.85 -7.58 -3.24
CA GLY A 17 1.79 -7.91 -2.17
C GLY A 17 1.09 -8.50 -0.94
N VAL A 18 1.83 -9.34 -0.23
CA VAL A 18 1.44 -9.94 1.05
C VAL A 18 2.63 -9.84 2.01
N GLN A 19 2.38 -9.38 3.23
CA GLN A 19 3.40 -9.31 4.26
C GLN A 19 2.87 -9.83 5.60
N VAL A 20 3.63 -10.73 6.23
CA VAL A 20 3.39 -11.14 7.61
C VAL A 20 4.03 -10.10 8.53
N SER A 21 3.23 -9.50 9.40
CA SER A 21 3.63 -8.45 10.33
C SER A 21 3.02 -8.70 11.70
N LEU A 22 3.72 -8.26 12.75
CA LEU A 22 3.31 -8.45 14.14
C LEU A 22 2.10 -7.58 14.53
N SER A 23 1.88 -6.48 13.82
CA SER A 23 0.71 -5.61 14.00
C SER A 23 0.48 -4.75 12.75
N GLU A 24 -0.52 -3.85 12.84
CA GLU A 24 -0.82 -2.84 11.82
C GLU A 24 -0.24 -1.46 12.20
N ALA A 25 0.84 -1.46 12.98
CA ALA A 25 1.57 -0.26 13.33
C ALA A 25 2.20 0.42 12.10
N GLU A 26 2.46 1.72 12.20
CA GLU A 26 3.00 2.56 11.13
C GLU A 26 4.26 1.98 10.47
N VAL A 27 5.18 1.43 11.28
CA VAL A 27 6.45 0.87 10.80
C VAL A 27 6.24 -0.25 9.77
N TYR A 28 5.26 -1.12 9.99
CA TYR A 28 4.99 -2.24 9.08
C TYR A 28 4.32 -1.78 7.79
N TRP A 29 3.44 -0.76 7.86
CA TRP A 29 2.90 -0.12 6.65
C TRP A 29 3.98 0.60 5.85
N ARG A 30 4.95 1.23 6.52
CA ARG A 30 6.07 1.91 5.88
C ARG A 30 6.98 0.94 5.13
N GLU A 31 7.28 -0.19 5.73
CA GLU A 31 8.00 -1.28 5.07
C GLU A 31 7.23 -1.81 3.85
N PHE A 32 5.94 -2.11 4.03
CA PHE A 32 5.09 -2.70 2.98
C PHE A 32 4.92 -1.80 1.74
N LEU A 33 4.57 -0.54 1.94
CA LEU A 33 4.41 0.42 0.85
C LEU A 33 5.77 0.83 0.25
N GLY A 34 6.83 0.84 1.06
CA GLY A 34 8.19 1.09 0.59
C GLY A 34 8.71 -0.04 -0.31
N ASP A 35 8.50 -1.30 0.07
CA ASP A 35 8.82 -2.45 -0.77
C ASP A 35 8.06 -2.40 -2.10
N SER A 36 6.77 -2.06 -2.05
CA SER A 36 5.95 -1.95 -3.25
C SER A 36 6.50 -0.90 -4.24
N GLN A 37 6.96 0.25 -3.75
CA GLN A 37 7.64 1.25 -4.59
C GLN A 37 8.98 0.74 -5.14
N LYS A 38 9.79 0.05 -4.32
CA LYS A 38 11.05 -0.55 -4.78
C LYS A 38 10.84 -1.57 -5.90
N ARG A 39 9.70 -2.28 -5.89
CA ARG A 39 9.28 -3.19 -6.96
C ARG A 39 8.67 -2.50 -8.19
N GLY A 40 8.67 -1.17 -8.23
CA GLY A 40 8.23 -0.37 -9.39
C GLY A 40 6.78 0.07 -9.34
N MET A 41 6.09 -0.06 -8.21
CA MET A 41 4.71 0.42 -8.08
C MET A 41 4.70 1.96 -7.99
N HIS A 42 4.46 2.58 -9.15
CA HIS A 42 4.38 4.02 -9.33
C HIS A 42 3.10 4.39 -10.09
N GLY A 43 2.71 5.67 -10.04
CA GLY A 43 1.53 6.15 -10.78
C GLY A 43 0.18 5.72 -10.20
N THR A 44 0.16 5.12 -9.01
CA THR A 44 -1.07 4.78 -8.27
C THR A 44 -2.00 6.00 -8.20
N LYS A 45 -3.29 5.81 -8.47
CA LYS A 45 -4.27 6.89 -8.50
C LYS A 45 -5.13 6.94 -7.24
N LEU A 46 -5.37 5.79 -6.64
CA LEU A 46 -6.27 5.63 -5.50
C LEU A 46 -5.76 4.52 -4.59
N ILE A 47 -5.80 4.77 -3.29
CA ILE A 47 -5.63 3.75 -2.25
C ILE A 47 -6.84 3.80 -1.33
N ILE A 48 -7.48 2.65 -1.13
CA ILE A 48 -8.55 2.47 -0.16
C ILE A 48 -8.05 1.50 0.89
N SER A 49 -8.19 1.89 2.15
CA SER A 49 -8.03 1.02 3.30
C SER A 49 -9.24 1.18 4.20
N ASP A 50 -9.43 0.24 5.11
CA ASP A 50 -10.23 0.52 6.29
C ASP A 50 -9.54 1.63 7.12
N ALA A 51 -10.29 2.26 8.02
CA ALA A 51 -9.93 3.53 8.67
C ALA A 51 -8.82 3.39 9.73
N HIS A 52 -7.73 2.70 9.41
CA HIS A 52 -6.57 2.53 10.28
C HIS A 52 -5.66 3.75 10.25
N SER A 53 -5.29 4.23 11.44
CA SER A 53 -4.41 5.39 11.60
C SER A 53 -3.01 5.16 11.04
N GLY A 54 -2.51 3.92 11.10
CA GLY A 54 -1.15 3.54 10.69
C GLY A 54 -0.86 3.73 9.20
N ILE A 55 -1.86 3.60 8.32
CA ILE A 55 -1.63 3.73 6.88
C ILE A 55 -1.75 5.18 6.38
N LYS A 56 -2.53 6.03 7.05
CA LYS A 56 -2.80 7.40 6.58
C LYS A 56 -1.53 8.27 6.53
N ALA A 57 -0.72 8.21 7.59
CA ALA A 57 0.54 8.96 7.65
C ALA A 57 1.57 8.40 6.65
N VAL A 58 1.68 7.07 6.57
CA VAL A 58 2.63 6.39 5.68
C VAL A 58 2.31 6.63 4.22
N ARG A 59 1.03 6.50 3.82
CA ARG A 59 0.61 6.74 2.45
C ARG A 59 1.02 8.13 1.99
N LYS A 60 0.85 9.17 2.83
CA LYS A 60 1.29 10.53 2.50
C LYS A 60 2.82 10.64 2.37
N ALA A 61 3.57 9.94 3.21
CA ALA A 61 5.03 9.98 3.19
C ALA A 61 5.64 9.24 1.98
N ILE A 62 5.05 8.13 1.56
CA ILE A 62 5.60 7.26 0.50
C ILE A 62 4.98 7.55 -0.87
N MET A 63 3.70 7.92 -0.90
CA MET A 63 2.92 8.11 -2.12
C MET A 63 2.16 9.46 -2.08
N PRO A 64 2.89 10.59 -2.06
CA PRO A 64 2.30 11.91 -1.82
C PRO A 64 1.30 12.35 -2.92
N GLY A 65 1.42 11.81 -4.14
CA GLY A 65 0.54 12.13 -5.27
C GLY A 65 -0.74 11.28 -5.34
N VAL A 66 -0.98 10.40 -4.37
CA VAL A 66 -2.16 9.51 -4.35
C VAL A 66 -3.26 10.15 -3.51
N ALA A 67 -4.49 10.11 -4.02
CA ALA A 67 -5.70 10.61 -3.34
C ALA A 67 -5.95 9.92 -1.99
#